data_AF-A0A9P7T714-F1
#
_entry.id   AF-A0A9P7T714-F1
#
_cell.length_a   1.000
_cell.length_b   1.000
_cell.length_c   1.000
_cell.angle_alpha   90.00
_cell.angle_beta   90.00
_cell.angle_gamma   90.00
#
_symmetry.space_group_name_H-M   'P 1'
#
loop_
_entity.id
_entity.type
_entity.pdbx_description
1 polymer ?
#
loop_
_entity_poly.entity_id
_entity_poly.type
_entity_poly.pdbx_seq_one_letter_code
_entity_poly.pdbx_strand_id
1 'polypeptide(L)'
;MLPPQSSSRLSPSASVAILLLLLIAFFPSLFHSLWTLPLSIFHVFRSSPERSYTGTGTMTWEQKQFFLPPKSRGSYLVTDHVVGCLPELRHYKVGLLNLFIQHTSCALSMNENWDEDVRADMSDALDRIVPEEGKEGEALYRHDAEGPDDMPAHVKSVLVGASVTIPIQDGKLATGTWQGIYYLEFRTSKHQRRVMATIQGEKV
;
A
#
# COMPACT_ATOMS: atom_id res chain seq x y z
N MET A 1 -75.43 -22.22 30.41
CA MET A 1 -75.21 -21.18 29.37
C MET A 1 -73.90 -20.49 29.70
N LEU A 2 -72.91 -20.56 28.80
CA LEU A 2 -71.60 -19.92 28.96
C LEU A 2 -71.72 -18.40 28.76
N PRO A 3 -70.95 -17.56 29.50
CA PRO A 3 -70.94 -16.12 29.28
C PRO A 3 -70.25 -15.76 27.96
N PRO A 4 -70.61 -14.63 27.32
CA PRO A 4 -70.01 -14.22 26.04
C PRO A 4 -68.56 -13.80 26.24
N GLN A 5 -67.67 -14.28 25.36
CA GLN A 5 -66.28 -13.83 25.29
C GLN A 5 -66.22 -12.39 24.77
N SER A 6 -65.63 -11.48 25.56
CA SER A 6 -65.35 -10.11 25.12
C SER A 6 -64.16 -10.11 24.16
N SER A 7 -64.36 -9.74 22.91
CA SER A 7 -63.26 -9.46 21.98
C SER A 7 -62.68 -8.08 22.29
N SER A 8 -61.48 -8.04 22.85
CA SER A 8 -60.73 -6.79 23.06
C SER A 8 -60.19 -6.29 21.72
N ARG A 9 -60.85 -5.29 21.12
CA ARG A 9 -60.29 -4.58 19.96
C ARG A 9 -59.24 -3.60 20.46
N LEU A 10 -58.04 -3.67 19.90
CA LEU A 10 -56.98 -2.68 20.12
C LEU A 10 -57.50 -1.28 19.77
N SER A 11 -57.14 -0.28 20.59
CA SER A 11 -57.48 1.11 20.28
C SER A 11 -56.76 1.55 19.00
N PRO A 12 -57.32 2.51 18.24
CA PRO A 12 -56.65 3.07 17.06
C PRO A 12 -55.23 3.57 17.36
N SER A 13 -55.02 4.16 18.55
CA SER A 13 -53.71 4.63 19.01
C SER A 13 -52.72 3.48 19.22
N ALA A 14 -53.16 2.36 19.80
CA ALA A 14 -52.32 1.18 19.99
C ALA A 14 -51.94 0.55 18.64
N SER A 15 -52.88 0.50 17.69
CA SER A 15 -52.62 0.01 16.33
C SER A 15 -51.59 0.85 15.59
N VAL A 16 -51.66 2.18 15.70
CA VAL A 16 -50.68 3.10 15.10
C VAL A 16 -49.30 2.94 15.74
N ALA A 17 -49.23 2.83 17.07
CA ALA A 17 -47.96 2.64 17.77
C ALA A 17 -47.27 1.33 17.36
N ILE A 18 -48.02 0.24 17.22
CA ILE A 18 -47.52 -1.05 16.74
C ILE A 18 -47.01 -0.95 15.31
N LEU A 19 -47.74 -0.26 14.42
CA LEU A 19 -47.32 -0.04 13.03
C LEU A 19 -46.01 0.76 12.95
N LEU A 20 -45.85 1.81 13.75
CA LEU A 20 -44.61 2.59 13.80
C LEU A 20 -43.43 1.76 14.32
N LEU A 21 -43.65 0.95 15.37
CA LEU A 21 -42.63 0.03 15.89
C LEU A 21 -42.22 -1.01 14.84
N LEU A 22 -43.17 -1.60 14.12
CA LEU A 22 -42.89 -2.54 13.04
C LEU A 22 -42.14 -1.88 11.88
N LEU A 23 -42.47 -0.64 11.54
CA LEU A 23 -41.80 0.09 10.47
C LEU A 23 -40.32 0.38 10.80
N ILE A 24 -40.02 0.72 12.07
CA ILE A 24 -38.64 0.87 12.54
C ILE A 24 -37.91 -0.48 12.58
N ALA A 25 -38.57 -1.54 13.05
CA ALA A 25 -37.97 -2.86 13.19
C ALA A 25 -37.67 -3.53 11.84
N PHE A 26 -38.55 -3.40 10.85
CA PHE A 26 -38.40 -4.04 9.53
C PHE A 26 -37.69 -3.16 8.50
N PHE A 27 -37.62 -1.84 8.70
CA PHE A 27 -36.97 -0.90 7.77
C PHE A 27 -36.01 0.07 8.49
N PRO A 28 -34.96 -0.43 9.18
CA PRO A 28 -34.02 0.40 9.94
C PRO A 28 -33.28 1.42 9.05
N SER A 29 -33.04 1.10 7.78
CA SER A 29 -32.43 1.99 6.80
C SER A 29 -33.32 3.18 6.40
N LEU A 30 -34.65 2.99 6.36
CA LEU A 30 -35.60 4.07 6.09
C LEU A 30 -35.65 5.06 7.25
N PHE A 31 -35.64 4.56 8.49
CA PHE A 31 -35.56 5.40 9.68
C PHE A 31 -34.26 6.23 9.70
N HIS A 32 -33.10 5.60 9.44
CA HIS A 32 -31.83 6.32 9.36
C HIS A 32 -31.85 7.41 8.27
N SER A 33 -32.43 7.12 7.10
CA SER A 33 -32.50 8.07 5.99
C SER A 33 -33.37 9.29 6.32
N LEU A 34 -34.53 9.08 6.94
CA LEU A 34 -35.43 10.17 7.37
C LEU A 34 -34.86 10.96 8.55
N TRP A 35 -34.19 10.29 9.50
CA TRP A 35 -33.57 10.92 10.67
C TRP A 35 -32.36 11.78 10.30
N THR A 36 -31.58 11.36 9.31
CA THR A 36 -30.37 12.08 8.88
C THR A 36 -30.62 13.13 7.80
N LEU A 37 -31.80 13.12 7.17
CA LEU A 37 -32.20 14.07 6.11
C LEU A 37 -31.98 15.56 6.48
N PRO A 38 -32.32 16.02 7.70
CA PRO A 38 -32.07 17.40 8.11
C PRO A 38 -30.58 17.74 8.15
N LEU A 39 -29.71 16.79 8.56
CA LEU A 39 -28.26 16.98 8.67
C LEU A 39 -27.56 16.99 7.30
N SER A 40 -28.06 16.20 6.35
CA SER A 40 -27.54 16.19 4.98
C SER A 40 -27.86 17.49 4.23
N ILE A 41 -29.00 18.14 4.52
CA ILE A 41 -29.32 19.47 3.97
C ILE A 41 -28.32 20.53 4.45
N PHE A 42 -27.85 20.47 5.70
CA PHE A 42 -26.82 21.38 6.21
C PHE A 42 -25.41 21.11 5.64
N HIS A 43 -25.13 19.88 5.18
CA HIS A 43 -23.87 19.57 4.49
C HIS A 43 -23.82 20.12 3.07
N VAL A 44 -24.96 20.22 2.38
CA VAL A 44 -25.04 20.78 1.02
C VAL A 44 -24.64 22.26 0.97
N PHE A 45 -24.86 23.01 2.07
CA PHE A 45 -24.53 24.44 2.14
C PHE A 45 -23.13 24.74 2.70
N ARG A 46 -22.34 23.71 3.00
CA ARG A 46 -20.95 23.86 3.47
C ARG A 46 -19.97 23.28 2.45
N SER A 47 -20.17 23.57 1.18
CA SER A 47 -19.09 23.44 0.20
C SER A 47 -18.06 24.54 0.49
N SER A 48 -16.90 24.13 0.99
CA SER A 48 -15.68 24.95 0.86
C SER A 48 -15.53 25.33 -0.62
N PRO A 49 -15.00 26.52 -0.95
CA PRO A 49 -14.73 26.85 -2.34
C PRO A 49 -13.80 25.79 -2.91
N GLU A 50 -14.30 24.97 -3.83
CA GLU A 50 -13.47 24.14 -4.70
C GLU A 50 -12.51 25.09 -5.38
N ARG A 51 -11.25 25.07 -4.94
CA ARG A 51 -10.18 25.70 -5.68
C ARG A 51 -10.05 24.85 -6.95
N SER A 52 -10.75 25.24 -8.00
CA SER A 52 -10.64 24.66 -9.34
C SER A 52 -9.19 24.80 -9.77
N TYR A 53 -8.45 23.70 -9.66
CA TYR A 53 -7.14 23.61 -10.25
C TYR A 53 -7.37 23.58 -11.76
N THR A 54 -7.25 24.73 -12.43
CA THR A 54 -7.26 24.85 -13.89
C THR A 54 -5.93 24.34 -14.46
N GLY A 55 -5.52 23.13 -14.04
CA GLY A 55 -4.41 22.41 -14.63
C GLY A 55 -4.92 21.74 -15.91
N THR A 56 -4.56 22.28 -17.06
CA THR A 56 -4.72 21.63 -18.36
C THR A 56 -3.72 20.48 -18.58
N GLY A 57 -3.05 20.01 -17.53
CA GLY A 57 -2.09 18.94 -17.65
C GLY A 57 -2.79 17.62 -17.90
N THR A 58 -2.43 16.96 -19.00
CA THR A 58 -2.96 15.65 -19.34
C THR A 58 -2.38 14.62 -18.39
N MET A 59 -3.24 13.87 -17.68
CA MET A 59 -2.82 12.71 -16.90
C MET A 59 -2.30 11.63 -17.85
N THR A 60 -1.07 11.17 -17.62
CA THR A 60 -0.41 10.16 -18.45
C THR A 60 0.09 8.99 -17.63
N TRP A 61 0.24 7.86 -18.31
CA TRP A 61 0.83 6.64 -17.78
C TRP A 61 2.03 6.27 -18.63
N GLU A 62 3.15 5.97 -17.99
CA GLU A 62 4.33 5.43 -18.63
C GLU A 62 4.82 4.21 -17.87
N GLN A 63 5.31 3.22 -18.60
CA GLN A 63 5.85 2.01 -18.00
C GLN A 63 7.17 1.65 -18.68
N LYS A 64 8.17 1.34 -17.88
CA LYS A 64 9.52 1.02 -18.35
C LYS A 64 10.14 -0.07 -17.49
N GLN A 65 10.79 -1.00 -18.15
CA GLN A 65 11.56 -2.04 -17.50
C GLN A 65 13.05 -1.71 -17.55
N PHE A 66 13.76 -1.96 -16.45
CA PHE A 66 15.23 -1.91 -16.42
C PHE A 66 15.78 -2.97 -15.47
N PHE A 67 17.11 -3.08 -15.43
CA PHE A 67 17.81 -4.01 -14.55
C PHE A 67 18.61 -3.26 -13.50
N LEU A 68 18.64 -3.81 -12.28
CA LEU A 68 19.55 -3.36 -11.24
C LEU A 68 20.93 -3.99 -11.46
N PRO A 69 22.02 -3.34 -10.97
CA PRO A 69 23.35 -3.92 -11.02
C PRO A 69 23.37 -5.29 -10.31
N PRO A 70 24.04 -6.31 -10.86
CA PRO A 70 24.17 -7.59 -10.18
C PRO A 70 24.92 -7.43 -8.85
N LYS A 71 24.27 -7.84 -7.76
CA LYS A 71 24.83 -7.79 -6.41
C LYS A 71 24.70 -9.16 -5.75
N SER A 72 25.58 -9.43 -4.80
CA SER A 72 25.43 -10.51 -3.82
C SER A 72 24.60 -10.00 -2.65
N ARG A 73 24.43 -10.82 -1.61
CA ARG A 73 23.70 -10.45 -0.40
C ARG A 73 24.14 -9.09 0.14
N GLY A 74 23.15 -8.25 0.49
CA GLY A 74 23.35 -6.97 1.15
C GLY A 74 22.26 -5.94 0.83
N SER A 75 22.33 -4.82 1.55
CA SER A 75 21.51 -3.64 1.33
C SER A 75 22.27 -2.59 0.51
N TYR A 76 21.69 -2.15 -0.61
CA TYR A 76 22.34 -1.22 -1.54
C TYR A 76 21.50 0.01 -1.79
N LEU A 77 22.11 1.20 -1.73
CA LEU A 77 21.49 2.44 -2.19
C LEU A 77 21.53 2.47 -3.73
N VAL A 78 20.37 2.56 -4.37
CA VAL A 78 20.22 2.50 -5.84
C VAL A 78 19.48 3.69 -6.44
N THR A 79 19.23 4.75 -5.65
CA THR A 79 18.49 5.94 -6.08
C THR A 79 19.01 6.50 -7.41
N ASP A 80 20.32 6.74 -7.53
CA ASP A 80 20.92 7.34 -8.73
C ASP A 80 20.81 6.43 -9.96
N HIS A 81 20.95 5.12 -9.76
CA HIS A 81 20.77 4.13 -10.83
C HIS A 81 19.34 4.13 -11.35
N VAL A 82 18.36 4.16 -10.44
CA VAL A 82 16.92 4.22 -10.78
C VAL A 82 16.61 5.51 -11.54
N VAL A 83 17.04 6.67 -11.03
CA VAL A 83 16.82 7.97 -11.68
C VAL A 83 17.51 8.03 -13.04
N GLY A 84 18.73 7.49 -13.16
CA GLY A 84 19.44 7.39 -14.43
C GLY A 84 18.73 6.50 -15.46
N CYS A 85 18.02 5.46 -15.01
CA CYS A 85 17.20 4.60 -15.86
C CYS A 85 15.86 5.24 -16.26
N LEU A 86 15.42 6.31 -15.59
CA LEU A 86 14.11 6.94 -15.75
C LEU A 86 14.22 8.45 -16.08
N PRO A 87 14.84 8.83 -17.22
CA PRO A 87 14.96 10.24 -17.61
C PRO A 87 13.58 10.92 -17.81
N GLU A 88 12.57 10.12 -18.14
CA GLU A 88 11.17 10.53 -18.32
C GLU A 88 10.58 11.23 -17.09
N LEU A 89 11.10 10.97 -15.88
CA LEU A 89 10.68 11.64 -14.64
C LEU A 89 10.68 13.16 -14.81
N ARG A 90 11.64 13.72 -15.56
CA ARG A 90 11.80 15.16 -15.80
C ARG A 90 10.61 15.80 -16.52
N HIS A 91 9.79 14.99 -17.20
CA HIS A 91 8.61 15.46 -17.91
C HIS A 91 7.37 15.56 -17.02
N TYR A 92 7.44 15.13 -15.76
CA TYR A 92 6.30 15.10 -14.84
C TYR A 92 6.38 16.25 -13.83
N LYS A 93 5.29 17.03 -13.75
CA LYS A 93 5.12 18.08 -12.74
C LYS A 93 4.72 17.49 -11.39
N VAL A 94 3.78 16.55 -11.40
CA VAL A 94 3.29 15.85 -10.21
C VAL A 94 2.88 14.43 -10.58
N GLY A 95 3.19 13.46 -9.73
CA GLY A 95 2.81 12.08 -9.99
C GLY A 95 3.27 11.10 -8.93
N LEU A 96 3.18 9.82 -9.28
CA LEU A 96 3.66 8.69 -8.51
C LEU A 96 4.55 7.82 -9.40
N LEU A 97 5.71 7.43 -8.89
CA LEU A 97 6.54 6.36 -9.43
C LEU A 97 6.32 5.11 -8.58
N ASN A 98 5.75 4.07 -9.16
CA ASN A 98 5.79 2.73 -8.59
C ASN A 98 6.98 1.95 -9.18
N LEU A 99 7.76 1.32 -8.31
CA LEU A 99 8.82 0.38 -8.67
C LEU A 99 8.45 -1.00 -8.15
N PHE A 100 8.28 -1.97 -9.04
CA PHE A 100 7.99 -3.35 -8.69
C PHE A 100 9.15 -4.26 -9.12
N ILE A 101 9.80 -4.93 -8.18
CA ILE A 101 10.85 -5.90 -8.47
C ILE A 101 10.21 -7.25 -8.82
N GLN A 102 10.50 -7.78 -10.00
CA GLN A 102 9.86 -8.99 -10.53
C GLN A 102 10.56 -10.27 -10.06
N HIS A 103 10.80 -10.37 -8.75
CA HIS A 103 11.61 -11.40 -8.10
C HIS A 103 11.08 -11.65 -6.69
N THR A 104 11.29 -12.86 -6.17
CA THR A 104 10.76 -13.30 -4.87
C THR A 104 11.84 -13.57 -3.83
N SER A 105 13.12 -13.38 -4.16
CA SER A 105 14.28 -13.59 -3.29
C SER A 105 15.11 -12.32 -3.08
N CYS A 106 14.53 -11.16 -3.37
CA CYS A 106 15.06 -9.82 -3.11
C CYS A 106 13.91 -8.84 -2.87
N ALA A 107 14.20 -7.61 -2.46
CA ALA A 107 13.18 -6.61 -2.18
C ALA A 107 13.61 -5.18 -2.55
N LEU A 108 12.61 -4.28 -2.56
CA LEU A 108 12.81 -2.83 -2.63
C LEU A 108 12.29 -2.19 -1.35
N SER A 109 13.01 -1.19 -0.83
CA SER A 109 12.59 -0.44 0.35
C SER A 109 13.04 1.02 0.26
N MET A 110 12.71 1.81 1.28
CA MET A 110 13.20 3.17 1.45
C MET A 110 13.80 3.35 2.85
N ASN A 111 15.03 3.85 2.92
CA ASN A 111 15.73 4.10 4.18
C ASN A 111 16.82 5.16 4.00
N GLU A 112 17.71 5.32 4.99
CA GLU A 112 18.73 6.38 5.04
C GLU A 112 19.67 6.40 3.81
N ASN A 113 19.85 7.52 3.13
CA ASN A 113 20.69 7.61 1.94
C ASN A 113 22.14 8.04 2.19
N TRP A 114 22.55 8.22 3.45
CA TRP A 114 23.82 8.85 3.82
C TRP A 114 24.83 7.87 4.40
N ASP A 115 24.55 7.32 5.59
CA ASP A 115 25.48 6.46 6.29
C ASP A 115 25.53 5.05 5.69
N GLU A 116 26.74 4.54 5.47
CA GLU A 116 26.93 3.18 4.98
C GLU A 116 26.73 2.11 6.05
N ASP A 117 26.95 2.46 7.32
CA ASP A 117 26.75 1.56 8.46
C ASP A 117 25.27 1.19 8.59
N VAL A 118 24.34 2.11 8.30
CA VAL A 118 22.90 1.82 8.27
C VAL A 118 22.59 0.72 7.24
N ARG A 119 23.29 0.68 6.10
CA ARG A 119 23.09 -0.38 5.10
C ARG A 119 23.65 -1.73 5.59
N ALA A 120 24.81 -1.71 6.23
CA ALA A 120 25.39 -2.92 6.82
C ALA A 120 24.49 -3.48 7.92
N ASP A 121 24.09 -2.63 8.87
CA ASP A 121 23.20 -2.98 9.99
C ASP A 121 21.84 -3.49 9.54
N MET A 122 21.26 -2.91 8.48
CA MET A 122 20.02 -3.43 7.90
C MET A 122 20.18 -4.84 7.33
N SER A 123 21.33 -5.14 6.71
CA SER A 123 21.63 -6.48 6.18
C SER A 123 21.76 -7.48 7.33
N ASP A 124 22.55 -7.12 8.32
CA ASP A 124 22.76 -7.89 9.55
C ASP A 124 21.46 -8.13 10.33
N ALA A 125 20.62 -7.10 10.46
CA ALA A 125 19.34 -7.20 11.16
C ALA A 125 18.40 -8.18 10.47
N LEU A 126 18.32 -8.13 9.13
CA LEU A 126 17.50 -9.07 8.37
C LEU A 126 18.03 -10.50 8.49
N ASP A 127 19.35 -10.70 8.52
CA ASP A 127 19.97 -12.01 8.75
C ASP A 127 19.69 -12.54 10.17
N ARG A 128 19.59 -11.67 11.18
CA ARG A 128 19.18 -12.06 12.54
C ARG A 128 17.68 -12.36 12.65
N ILE A 129 16.82 -11.63 11.92
CA ILE A 129 15.36 -11.83 11.93
C ILE A 129 14.99 -13.13 11.20
N VAL A 130 15.69 -13.42 10.09
CA VAL A 130 15.47 -14.61 9.26
C VAL A 130 16.82 -15.30 9.04
N PRO A 131 17.29 -16.08 10.04
CA PRO A 131 18.54 -16.82 9.95
C PRO A 131 18.44 -17.97 8.96
N GLU A 132 19.55 -18.37 8.35
CA GLU A 132 19.59 -19.52 7.42
C GLU A 132 19.48 -20.87 8.15
N GLU A 133 20.15 -20.95 9.30
CA GLU A 133 20.25 -22.15 10.11
C GLU A 133 19.99 -21.83 11.59
N GLY A 134 19.68 -22.86 12.36
CA GLY A 134 19.51 -22.75 13.80
C GLY A 134 20.84 -22.63 14.53
N LYS A 135 20.78 -22.56 15.86
CA LYS A 135 21.96 -22.25 16.69
C LYS A 135 23.04 -23.34 16.62
N GLU A 136 22.65 -24.57 16.31
CA GLU A 136 23.54 -25.73 16.23
C GLU A 136 23.82 -26.12 14.76
N GLY A 137 23.45 -25.26 13.80
CA GLY A 137 23.60 -25.52 12.36
C GLY A 137 22.49 -26.39 11.77
N GLU A 138 21.37 -26.57 12.48
CA GLU A 138 20.24 -27.33 11.98
C GLU A 138 19.42 -26.54 10.94
N ALA A 139 18.90 -27.25 9.93
CA ALA A 139 18.06 -26.63 8.91
C ALA A 139 16.73 -26.13 9.51
N LEU A 140 16.43 -24.85 9.31
CA LEU A 140 15.18 -24.22 9.80
C LEU A 140 14.02 -24.36 8.83
N TYR A 141 14.30 -24.55 7.54
CA TYR A 141 13.33 -24.50 6.47
C TYR A 141 13.29 -25.80 5.67
N ARG A 142 12.12 -26.06 5.08
CA ARG A 142 11.90 -27.22 4.21
C ARG A 142 12.31 -26.97 2.75
N HIS A 143 12.45 -25.70 2.36
CA HIS A 143 12.73 -25.30 1.00
C HIS A 143 14.17 -24.80 0.91
N ASP A 144 14.98 -25.50 0.14
CA ASP A 144 16.42 -25.27 -0.02
C ASP A 144 16.88 -25.66 -1.44
N ALA A 145 15.94 -25.66 -2.40
CA ALA A 145 16.16 -26.18 -3.74
C ALA A 145 17.31 -25.47 -4.47
N GLU A 146 17.55 -24.20 -4.15
CA GLU A 146 18.66 -23.40 -4.67
C GLU A 146 19.75 -23.10 -3.62
N GLY A 147 19.78 -23.84 -2.51
CA GLY A 147 20.76 -23.70 -1.43
C GLY A 147 20.18 -23.26 -0.08
N PRO A 148 21.02 -23.18 0.97
CA PRO A 148 20.58 -22.86 2.33
C PRO A 148 19.97 -21.46 2.48
N ASP A 149 20.32 -20.52 1.61
CA ASP A 149 19.81 -19.14 1.64
C ASP A 149 18.52 -18.92 0.84
N ASP A 150 17.97 -19.97 0.24
CA ASP A 150 16.83 -19.91 -0.67
C ASP A 150 15.53 -19.50 0.05
N MET A 151 15.05 -20.32 1.00
CA MET A 151 13.86 -19.98 1.78
C MET A 151 14.04 -18.72 2.65
N PRO A 152 15.17 -18.49 3.34
CA PRO A 152 15.41 -17.25 4.06
C PRO A 152 15.22 -16.01 3.17
N ALA A 153 15.71 -16.05 1.92
CA ALA A 153 15.53 -14.95 0.98
C ALA A 153 14.05 -14.71 0.63
N HIS A 154 13.26 -15.76 0.47
CA HIS A 154 11.81 -15.65 0.27
C HIS A 154 11.10 -15.02 1.47
N VAL A 155 11.44 -15.44 2.69
CA VAL A 155 10.84 -14.86 3.91
C VAL A 155 11.19 -13.37 4.02
N LYS A 156 12.47 -13.00 3.85
CA LYS A 156 12.93 -11.59 3.87
C LYS A 156 12.21 -10.75 2.80
N SER A 157 12.03 -11.31 1.60
CA SER A 157 11.32 -10.64 0.50
C SER A 157 9.86 -10.34 0.85
N VAL A 158 9.16 -11.29 1.47
CA VAL A 158 7.76 -11.08 1.91
C VAL A 158 7.66 -10.08 3.05
N LEU A 159 8.61 -10.08 3.98
CA LEU A 159 8.62 -9.14 5.12
C LEU A 159 8.85 -7.69 4.68
N VAL A 160 9.72 -7.47 3.70
CA VAL A 160 10.04 -6.12 3.21
C VAL A 160 9.04 -5.65 2.15
N GLY A 161 8.71 -6.52 1.20
CA GLY A 161 7.84 -6.22 0.05
C GLY A 161 8.58 -6.07 -1.28
N ALA A 162 7.86 -6.37 -2.36
CA ALA A 162 8.39 -6.33 -3.71
C ALA A 162 8.31 -4.94 -4.38
N SER A 163 7.73 -3.94 -3.73
CA SER A 163 7.54 -2.63 -4.35
C SER A 163 7.62 -1.46 -3.40
N VAL A 164 7.98 -0.31 -3.99
CA VAL A 164 7.89 1.02 -3.36
C VAL A 164 7.15 1.96 -4.30
N THR A 165 6.37 2.87 -3.73
CA THR A 165 5.70 3.94 -4.48
C THR A 165 6.16 5.28 -3.94
N ILE A 166 6.71 6.12 -4.83
CA ILE A 166 7.43 7.35 -4.48
C ILE A 166 6.75 8.52 -5.18
N PRO A 167 6.40 9.61 -4.48
CA PRO A 167 5.84 10.78 -5.13
C PRO A 167 6.84 11.47 -6.05
N ILE A 168 6.34 12.07 -7.12
CA ILE A 168 7.09 12.88 -8.07
C ILE A 168 6.65 14.33 -7.91
N GLN A 169 7.62 15.25 -7.85
CA GLN A 169 7.40 16.69 -7.84
C GLN A 169 8.45 17.37 -8.72
N ASP A 170 8.01 18.19 -9.66
CA ASP A 170 8.84 19.04 -10.52
C ASP A 170 10.02 18.30 -11.14
N GLY A 171 9.73 17.15 -11.74
CA GLY A 171 10.70 16.33 -12.46
C GLY A 171 11.58 15.44 -11.58
N LYS A 172 11.35 15.39 -10.27
CA LYS A 172 12.20 14.70 -9.29
C LYS A 172 11.39 13.82 -8.34
N LEU A 173 12.06 12.86 -7.72
CA LEU A 173 11.49 12.09 -6.61
C LEU A 173 11.35 12.99 -5.38
N ALA A 174 10.13 13.15 -4.87
CA ALA A 174 9.83 13.96 -3.69
C ALA A 174 10.03 13.12 -2.42
N THR A 175 11.31 12.83 -2.14
CA THR A 175 11.76 12.08 -0.97
C THR A 175 12.15 13.02 0.18
N GLY A 176 12.15 12.52 1.41
CA GLY A 176 12.78 13.24 2.53
C GLY A 176 14.30 13.35 2.33
N THR A 177 14.94 14.31 3.00
CA THR A 177 16.39 14.58 2.88
C THR A 177 17.25 13.32 2.98
N TRP A 178 16.91 12.48 3.95
CA TRP A 178 17.64 11.24 4.24
C TRP A 178 17.03 10.01 3.58
N GLN A 179 16.01 10.12 2.72
CA GLN A 179 15.40 8.95 2.12
C GLN A 179 16.04 8.59 0.78
N GLY A 180 16.32 7.30 0.60
CA GLY A 180 16.83 6.73 -0.64
C GLY A 180 16.18 5.40 -0.97
N ILE A 181 16.27 4.99 -2.23
CA ILE A 181 15.74 3.71 -2.71
C ILE A 181 16.78 2.63 -2.39
N TYR A 182 16.35 1.65 -1.62
CA TYR A 182 17.15 0.49 -1.26
C TYR A 182 16.82 -0.70 -2.16
N TYR A 183 17.87 -1.35 -2.66
CA TYR A 183 17.82 -2.68 -3.23
C TYR A 183 18.39 -3.66 -2.21
N LEU A 184 17.54 -4.58 -1.74
CA LEU A 184 17.93 -5.61 -0.78
C LEU A 184 18.08 -6.94 -1.51
N GLU A 185 19.32 -7.40 -1.68
CA GLU A 185 19.62 -8.73 -2.20
C GLU A 185 19.82 -9.68 -1.02
N PHE A 186 19.14 -10.82 -1.05
CA PHE A 186 19.19 -11.79 0.05
C PHE A 186 19.99 -13.03 -0.32
N ARG A 187 20.19 -13.29 -1.61
CA ARG A 187 20.96 -14.44 -2.10
C ARG A 187 22.45 -14.11 -2.14
N THR A 188 23.26 -15.09 -1.78
CA THR A 188 24.73 -15.00 -1.76
C THR A 188 25.27 -14.92 -3.18
N SER A 189 24.70 -15.71 -4.09
CA SER A 189 24.99 -15.66 -5.53
C SER A 189 24.56 -14.33 -6.13
N LYS A 190 25.33 -13.85 -7.11
CA LYS A 190 24.98 -12.62 -7.82
C LYS A 190 23.86 -12.88 -8.81
N HIS A 191 22.75 -12.17 -8.66
CA HIS A 191 21.63 -12.22 -9.60
C HIS A 191 21.43 -10.87 -10.28
N GLN A 192 20.99 -10.91 -11.55
CA GLN A 192 20.48 -9.73 -12.22
C GLN A 192 18.99 -9.59 -11.89
N ARG A 193 18.61 -8.48 -11.25
CA ARG A 193 17.22 -8.22 -10.87
C ARG A 193 16.56 -7.25 -11.83
N ARG A 194 15.29 -7.52 -12.11
CA ARG A 194 14.46 -6.81 -13.09
C ARG A 194 13.42 -6.00 -12.34
N VAL A 195 13.30 -4.73 -12.69
CA VAL A 195 12.35 -3.79 -12.08
C VAL A 195 11.42 -3.27 -13.16
N MET A 196 10.12 -3.29 -12.85
CA MET A 196 9.09 -2.61 -13.62
C MET A 196 8.80 -1.26 -12.95
N ALA A 197 9.13 -0.17 -13.63
CA ALA A 197 8.72 1.17 -13.23
C ALA A 197 7.42 1.55 -13.92
N THR A 198 6.46 2.05 -13.16
CA THR A 198 5.22 2.64 -13.68
C THR A 198 5.11 4.06 -13.13
N ILE A 199 5.04 5.03 -14.02
CA ILE A 199 4.85 6.44 -13.69
C ILE A 199 3.41 6.83 -14.05
N GLN A 200 2.71 7.44 -13.11
CA GLN A 200 1.38 8.02 -13.31
C GLN A 200 1.41 9.47 -12.84
N GLY A 201 1.03 10.41 -13.70
CA GLY A 201 1.05 11.81 -13.31
C GLY A 201 0.69 12.80 -14.40
N GLU A 202 0.73 14.07 -14.01
CA GLU A 202 0.56 15.24 -14.88
C GLU A 202 1.94 15.63 -15.45
N LYS A 203 2.03 15.73 -16.79
CA LYS A 203 3.24 16.22 -17.45
C LYS A 203 3.32 17.76 -17.40
N VAL A 204 4.55 18.27 -17.50
CA VAL A 204 4.86 19.71 -17.66
C VAL A 204 4.45 20.19 -19.05
#